data_AF-A0A7C2NQ85-F1
#
_entry.id   AF-A0A7C2NQ85-F1
#
_cell.length_a   1.000
_cell.length_b   1.000
_cell.length_c   1.000
_cell.angle_alpha   90.00
_cell.angle_beta   90.00
_cell.angle_gamma   90.00
#
_symmetry.space_group_name_H-M   'P 1'
#
loop_
_entity.id
_entity.type
_entity.pdbx_description
1 polymer ?
#
loop_
_entity_poly.entity_id
_entity_poly.type
_entity_poly.pdbx_seq_one_letter_code
_entity_poly.pdbx_strand_id
1 'polypeptide(L)'
;MNSFKHILILSLSVIFFSSYIFAQSELNFEIDYAQFKFDSITNLVEVYILIDKSSLRTEENTKNIGLILNVDISDSTNNSDIINKIYQFNDIYEENTPGSKVILSTLNYAVPFGNYTIEVTVKDKNDTTNYKIIKDFLSVVDFPTDKASISGIQLASDIISNSENENSLFYKHGMEVIPNPTSLFDQKPVMFYYAE
;
A
#
# COMPACT_ATOMS: atom_id res chain seq x y z
N MET A 1 -19.27 -30.98 -45.96
CA MET A 1 -19.36 -29.54 -45.60
C MET A 1 -19.98 -29.29 -44.22
N ASN A 2 -20.98 -30.06 -43.77
CA ASN A 2 -21.60 -29.86 -42.45
C ASN A 2 -20.68 -30.24 -41.27
N SER A 3 -19.93 -31.34 -41.33
CA SER A 3 -19.01 -31.75 -40.25
C SER A 3 -17.92 -30.71 -39.92
N PHE A 4 -17.38 -30.03 -40.94
CA PHE A 4 -16.36 -28.99 -40.75
C PHE A 4 -16.91 -27.75 -40.02
N LYS A 5 -18.18 -27.38 -40.27
CA LYS A 5 -18.88 -26.32 -39.53
C LYS A 5 -19.08 -26.68 -38.05
N HIS A 6 -19.39 -27.93 -37.74
CA HIS A 6 -19.60 -28.37 -36.35
C HIS A 6 -18.28 -28.37 -35.56
N ILE A 7 -17.17 -28.78 -36.18
CA ILE A 7 -15.82 -28.71 -35.57
C ILE A 7 -15.40 -27.25 -35.35
N LEU A 8 -15.67 -26.36 -36.33
CA LEU A 8 -15.37 -24.93 -36.19
C LEU A 8 -16.15 -24.30 -35.04
N ILE A 9 -17.46 -24.56 -34.95
CA ILE A 9 -18.34 -24.08 -33.87
C ILE A 9 -17.89 -24.62 -32.51
N LEU A 10 -17.51 -25.90 -32.42
CA LEU A 10 -17.00 -26.50 -31.19
C LEU A 10 -15.67 -25.85 -30.77
N SER A 11 -14.74 -25.62 -31.70
CA SER A 11 -13.48 -24.94 -31.40
C SER A 11 -13.68 -23.51 -30.92
N LEU A 12 -14.63 -22.79 -31.53
CA LEU A 12 -14.95 -21.41 -31.16
C LEU A 12 -15.60 -21.36 -29.76
N SER A 13 -16.46 -22.32 -29.43
CA SER A 13 -17.07 -22.45 -28.09
C SER A 13 -16.04 -22.73 -26.99
N VAL A 14 -15.00 -23.54 -27.25
CA VAL A 14 -13.94 -23.83 -26.28
C VAL A 14 -13.07 -22.60 -26.01
N ILE A 15 -12.79 -21.79 -27.03
CA ILE A 15 -12.05 -20.53 -26.89
C ILE A 15 -12.83 -19.53 -26.03
N PHE A 16 -14.15 -19.39 -26.26
CA PHE A 16 -15.01 -18.49 -25.46
C PHE A 16 -15.22 -18.93 -24.02
N PHE A 17 -15.14 -20.23 -23.69
CA PHE A 17 -15.22 -20.70 -22.30
C PHE A 17 -13.91 -20.51 -21.54
N SER A 18 -12.76 -20.57 -22.22
CA SER A 18 -11.45 -20.42 -21.60
C SER A 18 -11.20 -19.01 -21.03
N SER A 19 -11.82 -17.98 -21.60
CA SER A 19 -11.66 -16.59 -21.14
C SER A 19 -12.35 -16.29 -19.81
N TYR A 20 -13.30 -17.12 -19.36
CA TYR A 20 -13.97 -16.93 -18.08
C TYR A 20 -13.18 -17.49 -16.89
N ILE A 21 -12.19 -18.36 -17.13
CA ILE A 21 -11.43 -19.02 -16.08
C ILE A 21 -10.33 -18.10 -15.51
N PHE A 22 -9.96 -17.03 -16.22
CA PHE A 22 -8.86 -16.12 -15.84
C PHE A 22 -9.29 -14.82 -15.15
N ALA A 23 -10.57 -14.66 -14.80
CA ALA A 23 -11.02 -13.52 -14.00
C ALA A 23 -10.88 -13.81 -12.49
N GLN A 24 -9.64 -14.00 -12.00
CA GLN A 24 -9.35 -13.91 -10.57
C GLN A 24 -9.04 -12.44 -10.26
N SER A 25 -9.61 -11.88 -9.18
CA SER A 25 -9.25 -10.55 -8.74
C SER A 25 -7.82 -10.57 -8.23
N GLU A 26 -6.93 -9.81 -8.85
CA GLU A 26 -5.56 -9.65 -8.37
C GLU A 26 -5.53 -8.85 -7.07
N LEU A 27 -4.60 -9.19 -6.17
CA LEU A 27 -4.37 -8.45 -4.94
C LEU A 27 -4.16 -6.97 -5.24
N ASN A 28 -5.01 -6.14 -4.66
CA ASN A 28 -5.00 -4.71 -4.91
C ASN A 28 -4.56 -3.95 -3.66
N PHE A 29 -3.37 -3.36 -3.74
CA PHE A 29 -2.87 -2.42 -2.74
C PHE A 29 -2.06 -1.31 -3.40
N GLU A 30 -1.97 -0.17 -2.73
CA GLU A 30 -1.17 0.98 -3.13
C GLU A 30 -0.29 1.44 -1.98
N ILE A 31 0.85 2.04 -2.32
CA ILE A 31 1.78 2.62 -1.35
C ILE A 31 2.11 4.06 -1.72
N ASP A 32 2.45 4.84 -0.71
CA ASP A 32 3.11 6.13 -0.84
C ASP A 32 4.07 6.29 0.34
N TYR A 33 4.96 7.27 0.29
CA TYR A 33 5.87 7.54 1.39
C TYR A 33 6.25 9.01 1.48
N ALA A 34 6.59 9.44 2.70
CA ALA A 34 7.25 10.71 2.94
C ALA A 34 8.46 10.52 3.85
N GLN A 35 9.38 11.48 3.83
CA GLN A 35 10.46 11.54 4.81
C GLN A 35 10.31 12.79 5.66
N PHE A 36 10.65 12.69 6.94
CA PHE A 36 10.64 13.80 7.87
C PHE A 36 11.97 13.83 8.61
N LYS A 37 12.46 15.04 8.89
CA LYS A 37 13.74 15.21 9.58
C LYS A 37 13.68 14.56 10.96
N PHE A 38 14.67 13.72 11.28
CA PHE A 38 14.66 12.96 12.54
C PHE A 38 15.90 13.23 13.40
N ASP A 39 17.10 12.87 12.92
CA ASP A 39 18.35 13.13 13.62
C ASP A 39 19.47 13.60 12.67
N SER A 40 20.73 13.56 13.12
CA SER A 40 21.88 14.04 12.36
C SER A 40 22.38 13.10 11.26
N ILE A 41 21.88 11.87 11.19
CA ILE A 41 22.34 10.84 10.24
C ILE A 41 21.20 10.08 9.55
N THR A 42 19.97 10.19 10.05
CA THR A 42 18.77 9.52 9.54
C THR A 42 17.57 10.48 9.45
N ASN A 43 16.67 10.16 8.53
CA ASN A 43 15.31 10.70 8.53
C ASN A 43 14.31 9.62 8.92
N LEU A 44 13.15 10.05 9.39
CA LEU A 44 11.99 9.20 9.58
C LEU A 44 11.30 9.04 8.22
N VAL A 45 11.39 7.85 7.63
CA VAL A 45 10.62 7.48 6.44
C VAL A 45 9.32 6.84 6.89
N GLU A 46 8.20 7.45 6.48
CA GLU A 46 6.87 6.94 6.72
C GLU A 46 6.34 6.30 5.44
N VAL A 47 5.97 5.02 5.52
CA VAL A 47 5.41 4.25 4.42
C VAL A 47 3.91 4.09 4.68
N TYR A 48 3.10 4.64 3.80
CA TYR A 48 1.65 4.57 3.84
C TYR A 48 1.17 3.46 2.94
N ILE A 49 0.28 2.60 3.45
CA ILE A 49 -0.15 1.40 2.75
C ILE A 49 -1.67 1.33 2.79
N LEU A 50 -2.28 1.23 1.60
CA LEU A 50 -3.71 1.02 1.42
C LEU A 50 -3.94 -0.34 0.74
N ILE A 51 -4.61 -1.27 1.42
CA ILE A 51 -4.94 -2.59 0.88
C ILE A 51 -6.45 -2.70 0.72
N ASP A 52 -6.93 -3.05 -0.47
CA ASP A 52 -8.33 -3.38 -0.71
C ASP A 52 -8.62 -4.80 -0.20
N LYS A 53 -9.39 -4.91 0.87
CA LYS A 53 -9.72 -6.20 1.50
C LYS A 53 -10.57 -7.08 0.59
N SER A 54 -11.30 -6.52 -0.38
CA SER A 54 -12.08 -7.31 -1.33
C SER A 54 -11.22 -8.11 -2.30
N SER A 55 -9.94 -7.74 -2.44
CA SER A 55 -8.95 -8.47 -3.23
C SER A 55 -8.32 -9.66 -2.49
N LEU A 56 -8.68 -9.88 -1.22
CA LEU A 56 -8.19 -10.98 -0.39
C LEU A 56 -9.23 -12.11 -0.28
N ARG A 57 -8.74 -13.35 -0.22
CA ARG A 57 -9.57 -14.52 -0.04
C ARG A 57 -10.07 -14.62 1.40
N THR A 58 -11.37 -14.72 1.55
CA THR A 58 -12.03 -14.99 2.84
C THR A 58 -12.02 -16.48 3.17
N GLU A 59 -11.89 -16.80 4.44
CA GLU A 59 -12.19 -18.13 4.96
C GLU A 59 -13.71 -18.40 4.87
N GLU A 60 -14.09 -19.58 4.36
CA GLU A 60 -15.47 -19.93 3.97
C GLU A 60 -16.52 -19.75 5.09
N ASN A 61 -16.12 -19.86 6.36
CA ASN A 61 -17.05 -19.85 7.51
C ASN A 61 -16.95 -18.63 8.42
N THR A 62 -15.84 -17.91 8.38
CA THR A 62 -15.52 -16.86 9.37
C THR A 62 -15.45 -15.47 8.76
N LYS A 63 -15.39 -15.37 7.42
CA LYS A 63 -15.04 -14.14 6.69
C LYS A 63 -13.69 -13.55 7.10
N ASN A 64 -12.85 -14.33 7.78
CA ASN A 64 -11.51 -13.92 8.12
C ASN A 64 -10.69 -13.76 6.85
N ILE A 65 -9.93 -12.68 6.81
CA ILE A 65 -8.89 -12.43 5.84
C ILE A 65 -7.56 -12.40 6.57
N GLY A 66 -6.50 -12.79 5.85
CA GLY A 66 -5.15 -12.76 6.39
C GLY A 66 -4.18 -12.34 5.31
N LEU A 67 -3.19 -11.53 5.68
CA LEU A 67 -2.11 -11.15 4.78
C LEU A 67 -0.75 -11.10 5.48
N ILE A 68 0.29 -11.26 4.68
CA ILE A 68 1.68 -11.05 5.02
C ILE A 68 2.15 -9.84 4.22
N LEU A 69 2.63 -8.83 4.93
CA LEU A 69 3.23 -7.64 4.36
C LEU A 69 4.74 -7.72 4.60
N ASN A 70 5.53 -7.64 3.54
CA ASN A 70 6.98 -7.47 3.63
C ASN A 70 7.35 -6.06 3.16
N VAL A 71 8.16 -5.35 3.93
CA VAL A 71 8.78 -4.09 3.53
C VAL A 71 10.28 -4.28 3.56
N ASP A 72 10.88 -4.14 2.38
CA ASP A 72 12.32 -4.16 2.17
C ASP A 72 12.79 -2.77 1.72
N ILE A 73 13.86 -2.27 2.33
CA ILE A 73 14.57 -1.07 1.89
C ILE A 73 16.03 -1.47 1.75
N SER A 74 16.52 -1.46 0.52
CA SER A 74 17.87 -1.87 0.15
C SER A 74 18.63 -0.73 -0.52
N ASP A 75 19.94 -0.67 -0.29
CA ASP A 75 20.82 0.33 -0.90
C ASP A 75 20.86 0.13 -2.43
N SER A 76 20.58 1.17 -3.21
CA SER A 76 20.47 1.07 -4.67
C SER A 76 21.80 0.79 -5.38
N THR A 77 22.95 0.92 -4.71
CA THR A 77 24.28 0.72 -5.30
C THR A 77 24.79 -0.70 -5.13
N ASN A 78 24.56 -1.30 -3.96
CA ASN A 78 25.13 -2.59 -3.59
C ASN A 78 24.07 -3.66 -3.26
N ASN A 79 22.77 -3.29 -3.28
CA ASN A 79 21.62 -4.13 -2.93
C ASN A 79 21.70 -4.74 -1.53
N SER A 80 22.35 -4.07 -0.56
CA SER A 80 22.32 -4.50 0.83
C SER A 80 21.03 -4.05 1.50
N ASP A 81 20.30 -4.98 2.10
CA ASP A 81 19.11 -4.70 2.90
C ASP A 81 19.49 -3.86 4.13
N ILE A 82 18.84 -2.71 4.28
CA ILE A 82 18.91 -1.86 5.47
C ILE A 82 17.71 -2.13 6.38
N ILE A 83 16.54 -2.31 5.77
CA ILE A 83 15.29 -2.70 6.42
C ILE A 83 14.74 -3.92 5.70
N ASN A 84 14.39 -4.96 6.45
CA ASN A 84 13.66 -6.12 5.95
C ASN A 84 12.69 -6.56 7.07
N LYS A 85 11.41 -6.22 6.92
CA LYS A 85 10.40 -6.37 7.97
C LYS A 85 9.15 -7.06 7.45
N ILE A 86 8.77 -8.12 8.14
CA ILE A 86 7.58 -8.90 7.84
C ILE A 86 6.52 -8.63 8.92
N TYR A 87 5.34 -8.23 8.48
CA TYR A 87 4.16 -8.00 9.28
C TYR A 87 3.07 -8.99 8.88
N GLN A 88 2.28 -9.40 9.86
CA GLN A 88 1.18 -10.32 9.67
C GLN A 88 -0.09 -9.67 10.17
N PHE A 89 -1.06 -9.51 9.28
CA PHE A 89 -2.37 -8.97 9.62
C PHE A 89 -3.42 -10.06 9.48
N ASN A 90 -4.39 -10.05 10.38
CA ASN A 90 -5.61 -10.81 10.28
C ASN A 90 -6.75 -9.84 10.61
N ASP A 91 -7.82 -9.90 9.83
CA ASP A 91 -8.97 -9.02 9.99
C ASP A 91 -10.23 -9.75 9.51
N ILE A 92 -11.40 -9.13 9.69
CA ILE A 92 -12.68 -9.63 9.20
C ILE A 92 -13.13 -8.74 8.04
N TYR A 93 -13.53 -9.37 6.94
CA TYR A 93 -14.11 -8.65 5.81
C TYR A 93 -15.65 -8.60 5.91
N GLU A 94 -16.17 -7.38 6.09
CA GLU A 94 -17.61 -7.12 6.16
C GLU A 94 -18.07 -6.20 5.02
N GLU A 95 -18.56 -6.79 3.93
CA GLU A 95 -18.93 -6.08 2.69
C GLU A 95 -19.87 -4.86 2.90
N ASN A 96 -20.79 -4.96 3.85
CA ASN A 96 -21.85 -3.96 4.09
C ASN A 96 -21.48 -2.87 5.12
N THR A 97 -20.27 -2.90 5.66
CA THR A 97 -19.84 -1.94 6.68
C THR A 97 -19.04 -0.81 6.01
N PRO A 98 -19.49 0.47 6.08
CA PRO A 98 -18.71 1.58 5.53
C PRO A 98 -17.33 1.66 6.18
N GLY A 99 -16.27 1.83 5.37
CA GLY A 99 -14.88 1.91 5.85
C GLY A 99 -14.22 0.55 6.14
N SER A 100 -14.97 -0.56 6.20
CA SER A 100 -14.40 -1.90 6.43
C SER A 100 -13.72 -2.51 5.20
N LYS A 101 -13.76 -1.81 4.05
CA LYS A 101 -13.33 -2.33 2.74
C LYS A 101 -11.82 -2.25 2.53
N VAL A 102 -11.12 -1.43 3.30
CA VAL A 102 -9.68 -1.23 3.14
C VAL A 102 -8.95 -1.43 4.47
N ILE A 103 -7.68 -1.78 4.38
CA ILE A 103 -6.70 -1.64 5.47
C ILE A 103 -5.86 -0.43 5.11
N LEU A 104 -5.87 0.60 5.97
CA LEU A 104 -4.95 1.74 5.87
C LEU A 104 -3.97 1.68 7.04
N SER A 105 -2.68 1.74 6.75
CA SER A 105 -1.63 1.64 7.77
C SER A 105 -0.45 2.55 7.46
N THR A 106 0.30 2.92 8.49
CA THR A 106 1.52 3.72 8.40
C THR A 106 2.62 2.97 9.13
N LEU A 107 3.79 2.83 8.50
CA LEU A 107 4.98 2.21 9.07
C LEU A 107 6.14 3.21 9.05
N ASN A 108 6.84 3.33 10.18
CA ASN A 108 7.87 4.34 10.36
C ASN A 108 9.25 3.69 10.51
N TYR A 109 10.23 4.16 9.73
CA TYR A 109 11.60 3.65 9.73
C TYR A 109 12.58 4.80 9.84
N ALA A 110 13.56 4.70 10.75
CA ALA A 110 14.72 5.58 10.72
C ALA A 110 15.67 5.08 9.63
N VAL A 111 15.81 5.83 8.54
CA VAL A 111 16.61 5.46 7.37
C VAL A 111 17.78 6.44 7.24
N PRO A 112 19.04 5.96 7.12
CA PRO A 112 20.18 6.81 6.89
C PRO A 112 20.08 7.62 5.59
N PHE A 113 20.84 8.71 5.48
CA PHE A 113 20.91 9.46 4.23
C PHE A 113 21.51 8.62 3.11
N GLY A 114 20.87 8.61 1.95
CA GLY A 114 21.28 7.77 0.82
C GLY A 114 20.20 7.58 -0.24
N ASN A 115 20.51 6.75 -1.23
CA ASN A 115 19.57 6.34 -2.26
C ASN A 115 19.29 4.85 -2.14
N TYR A 116 18.01 4.52 -2.09
CA TYR A 116 17.50 3.20 -1.79
C TYR A 116 16.43 2.79 -2.78
N THR A 117 16.16 1.50 -2.81
CA THR A 117 14.96 0.93 -3.41
C THR A 117 14.08 0.45 -2.28
N ILE A 118 12.81 0.87 -2.28
CA ILE A 118 11.79 0.31 -1.40
C ILE A 118 11.00 -0.74 -2.20
N GLU A 119 10.88 -1.93 -1.64
CA GLU A 119 10.02 -3.00 -2.15
C GLU A 119 8.99 -3.35 -1.07
N VAL A 120 7.72 -3.20 -1.43
CA VAL A 120 6.60 -3.63 -0.59
C VAL A 120 5.92 -4.81 -1.26
N THR A 121 5.84 -5.92 -0.55
CA THR A 121 5.15 -7.12 -0.99
C THR A 121 3.96 -7.38 -0.08
N VAL A 122 2.78 -7.55 -0.66
CA VAL A 122 1.60 -8.04 0.06
C VAL A 122 1.24 -9.40 -0.51
N LYS A 123 1.09 -10.38 0.37
CA LYS A 123 0.69 -11.75 0.05
C LYS A 123 -0.51 -12.15 0.87
N ASP A 124 -1.52 -12.70 0.22
CA ASP A 124 -2.67 -13.31 0.86
C ASP A 124 -2.27 -14.61 1.59
N LYS A 125 -2.69 -14.77 2.84
CA LYS A 125 -2.43 -15.99 3.64
C LYS A 125 -3.34 -17.14 3.23
N ASN A 126 -4.55 -16.83 2.78
CA ASN A 126 -5.58 -17.80 2.43
C ASN A 126 -5.47 -18.23 0.96
N ASP A 127 -4.74 -17.48 0.14
CA ASP A 127 -4.35 -17.85 -1.22
C ASP A 127 -2.90 -17.48 -1.51
N THR A 128 -1.99 -18.47 -1.46
CA THR A 128 -0.56 -18.21 -1.66
C THR A 128 -0.19 -17.76 -3.08
N THR A 129 -1.08 -17.89 -4.05
CA THR A 129 -0.89 -17.42 -5.42
C THR A 129 -1.30 -15.96 -5.61
N ASN A 130 -2.07 -15.42 -4.66
CA ASN A 130 -2.54 -14.04 -4.67
C ASN A 130 -1.54 -13.13 -3.94
N TYR A 131 -0.69 -12.44 -4.71
CA TYR A 131 0.28 -11.48 -4.17
C TYR A 131 0.54 -10.37 -5.18
N LYS A 132 0.96 -9.20 -4.69
CA LYS A 132 1.42 -8.07 -5.50
C LYS A 132 2.70 -7.51 -4.88
N ILE A 133 3.59 -6.98 -5.71
CA ILE A 133 4.84 -6.34 -5.31
C ILE A 133 4.85 -4.94 -5.93
N ILE A 134 5.13 -3.91 -5.12
CA ILE A 134 5.40 -2.55 -5.60
C ILE A 134 6.84 -2.23 -5.25
N LYS A 135 7.58 -1.71 -6.25
CA LYS A 135 8.96 -1.23 -6.08
C LYS A 135 9.03 0.23 -6.47
N ASP A 136 9.72 1.04 -5.67
CA ASP A 136 9.99 2.44 -5.98
C ASP A 136 11.39 2.88 -5.52
N PHE A 137 11.84 4.02 -6.04
CA PHE A 137 13.10 4.66 -5.66
C PHE A 137 12.89 5.59 -4.47
N LEU A 138 13.65 5.40 -3.40
CA LEU A 138 13.60 6.21 -2.18
C LEU A 138 14.91 6.99 -2.04
N SER A 139 14.85 8.32 -2.10
CA SER A 139 16.00 9.19 -1.83
C SER A 139 15.84 9.86 -0.47
N VAL A 140 16.72 9.52 0.46
CA VAL A 140 16.72 10.07 1.83
C VAL A 140 17.81 11.13 1.92
N VAL A 141 17.40 12.39 2.10
CA VAL A 141 18.30 13.55 1.98
C VAL A 141 18.49 14.26 3.31
N ASP A 142 19.68 14.82 3.52
CA ASP A 142 19.91 15.69 4.67
C ASP A 142 19.20 17.04 4.50
N PHE A 143 18.75 17.63 5.61
CA PHE A 143 18.04 18.90 5.64
C PHE A 143 18.87 19.97 6.36
N PRO A 144 19.06 21.14 5.73
CA PRO A 144 19.92 22.20 6.26
C PRO A 144 19.43 22.67 7.64
N THR A 145 20.38 22.97 8.52
CA THR A 145 20.10 23.47 9.88
C THR A 145 20.20 24.98 10.01
N ASP A 146 20.73 25.65 8.99
CA ASP A 146 21.05 27.08 8.97
C ASP A 146 20.01 27.93 8.22
N LYS A 147 19.01 27.29 7.60
CA LYS A 147 17.90 27.94 6.90
C LYS A 147 16.62 27.14 7.07
N ALA A 148 15.48 27.81 6.87
CA ALA A 148 14.19 27.12 6.82
C ALA A 148 14.13 26.17 5.61
N SER A 149 13.67 24.95 5.84
CA SER A 149 13.44 23.92 4.83
C SER A 149 12.26 23.05 5.22
N ILE A 150 11.56 22.51 4.21
CA ILE A 150 10.52 21.51 4.39
C ILE A 150 11.17 20.14 4.19
N SER A 151 11.04 19.28 5.19
CA SER A 151 11.55 17.92 5.23
C SER A 151 10.69 16.94 4.44
N GLY A 152 9.37 17.13 4.45
CA GLY A 152 8.45 16.24 3.75
C GLY A 152 7.12 16.88 3.43
N ILE A 153 6.45 16.35 2.41
CA ILE A 153 5.05 16.63 2.12
C ILE A 153 4.35 15.27 2.03
N GLN A 154 3.34 15.07 2.87
CA GLN A 154 2.45 13.92 2.84
C GLN A 154 1.12 14.34 2.20
N LEU A 155 0.68 13.62 1.17
CA LEU A 155 -0.68 13.76 0.65
C LEU A 155 -1.66 13.05 1.59
N ALA A 156 -2.75 13.74 1.92
CA ALA A 156 -3.75 13.27 2.86
C ALA A 156 -5.12 13.17 2.19
N SER A 157 -5.91 12.18 2.62
CA SER A 157 -7.33 12.09 2.26
C SER A 157 -8.17 12.97 3.17
N ASP A 158 -7.73 13.18 4.42
CA ASP A 158 -8.37 14.02 5.42
C ASP A 158 -7.37 14.44 6.49
N ILE A 159 -7.64 15.58 7.15
CA ILE A 159 -6.84 16.09 8.28
C ILE A 159 -7.78 16.57 9.37
N ILE A 160 -7.74 15.88 10.52
CA ILE A 160 -8.49 16.28 11.72
C ILE A 160 -7.58 17.18 12.55
N SER A 161 -7.93 18.46 12.62
CA SER A 161 -7.21 19.44 13.45
C SER A 161 -7.64 19.36 14.91
N ASN A 162 -6.70 19.62 15.84
CA ASN A 162 -6.92 19.56 17.30
C ASN A 162 -7.43 18.19 17.76
N SER A 163 -6.83 17.11 17.26
CA SER A 163 -7.18 15.76 17.71
C SER A 163 -6.62 15.53 19.12
N GLU A 164 -7.46 14.98 19.99
CA GLU A 164 -7.09 14.49 21.32
C GLU A 164 -6.69 13.00 21.30
N ASN A 165 -6.77 12.34 20.14
CA ASN A 165 -6.52 10.91 19.99
C ASN A 165 -5.03 10.61 19.73
N GLU A 166 -4.19 10.79 20.75
CA GLU A 166 -2.74 10.50 20.69
C GLU A 166 -2.40 9.03 20.38
N ASN A 167 -3.37 8.12 20.54
CA ASN A 167 -3.19 6.70 20.23
C ASN A 167 -3.50 6.35 18.76
N SER A 168 -3.94 7.32 17.96
CA SER A 168 -4.18 7.11 16.53
C SER A 168 -2.88 6.78 15.81
N LEU A 169 -2.91 5.80 14.91
CA LEU A 169 -1.77 5.48 14.02
C LEU A 169 -1.44 6.65 13.08
N PHE A 170 -2.34 7.62 12.96
CA PHE A 170 -2.22 8.79 12.10
C PHE A 170 -1.97 10.08 12.90
N TYR A 171 -1.73 9.98 14.21
CA TYR A 171 -1.52 11.14 15.06
C TYR A 171 -0.17 11.81 14.77
N LYS A 172 -0.20 13.12 14.49
CA LYS A 172 0.96 13.97 14.25
C LYS A 172 0.71 15.36 14.82
N HIS A 173 1.52 15.75 15.81
CA HIS A 173 1.59 17.14 16.30
C HIS A 173 0.22 17.80 16.61
N GLY A 174 -0.70 17.06 17.27
CA GLY A 174 -2.05 17.58 17.60
C GLY A 174 -3.08 17.42 16.48
N MET A 175 -2.77 16.67 15.44
CA MET A 175 -3.64 16.38 14.30
C MET A 175 -3.70 14.87 14.04
N GLU A 176 -4.75 14.42 13.36
CA GLU A 176 -4.73 13.13 12.68
C GLU A 176 -4.63 13.38 11.18
N VAL A 177 -3.52 12.95 10.57
CA VAL A 177 -3.25 13.14 9.15
C VAL A 177 -3.43 11.80 8.45
N ILE A 178 -4.61 11.60 7.84
CA ILE A 178 -4.97 10.34 7.21
C ILE A 178 -4.35 10.32 5.80
N PRO A 179 -3.39 9.43 5.51
CA PRO A 179 -2.67 9.45 4.23
C PRO A 179 -3.58 9.10 3.05
N ASN A 180 -3.19 9.55 1.84
CA ASN A 180 -3.80 9.12 0.59
C ASN A 180 -2.78 8.40 -0.33
N PRO A 181 -2.51 7.10 -0.11
CA PRO A 181 -1.53 6.37 -0.91
C PRO A 181 -1.84 6.30 -2.41
N THR A 182 -3.12 6.38 -2.78
CA THR A 182 -3.52 6.30 -4.19
C THR A 182 -3.17 7.56 -4.98
N SER A 183 -2.95 8.70 -4.29
CA SER A 183 -2.87 10.03 -4.90
C SER A 183 -4.07 10.40 -5.79
N LEU A 184 -5.18 9.66 -5.69
CA LEU A 184 -6.43 9.96 -6.39
C LEU A 184 -7.28 10.87 -5.50
N PHE A 185 -7.76 11.95 -6.09
CA PHE A 185 -8.67 12.88 -5.44
C PHE A 185 -10.05 12.73 -6.07
N ASP A 186 -11.07 12.63 -5.23
CA ASP A 186 -12.46 12.61 -5.66
C ASP A 186 -12.83 13.89 -6.42
N GLN A 187 -14.02 13.91 -7.02
CA GLN A 187 -14.54 15.05 -7.80
C GLN A 187 -14.69 16.37 -7.00
N LYS A 188 -14.36 16.39 -5.71
CA LYS A 188 -14.30 17.60 -4.89
C LYS A 188 -12.93 18.25 -5.08
N PRO A 189 -12.83 19.55 -5.41
CA PRO A 189 -11.56 20.22 -5.70
C PRO A 189 -10.79 20.60 -4.42
N VAL A 190 -10.62 19.65 -3.50
CA VAL A 190 -9.91 19.86 -2.23
C VAL A 190 -8.77 18.86 -2.15
N MET A 191 -7.57 19.38 -1.91
CA MET A 191 -6.35 18.60 -1.69
C MET A 191 -5.85 18.89 -0.29
N PHE A 192 -5.74 17.86 0.54
CA PHE A 192 -5.10 17.96 1.85
C PHE A 192 -3.65 17.51 1.75
N TYR A 193 -2.77 18.27 2.38
CA TYR A 193 -1.37 17.89 2.52
C TYR A 193 -0.87 18.32 3.90
N TYR A 194 0.09 17.56 4.41
CA TYR A 194 0.81 17.85 5.63
C TYR A 194 2.29 18.07 5.29
N ALA A 195 2.90 19.08 5.90
CA ALA A 195 4.31 19.41 5.67
C ALA A 195 4.99 19.77 7.00
N GLU A 196 6.21 19.26 7.18
CA GLU A 196 7.11 19.60 8.30
C GLU A 196 8.41 20.19 7.76
#